data_AF-A0A847AKW2-F1
#
_entry.id   AF-A0A847AKW2-F1
#
_cell.length_a   1.000
_cell.length_b   1.000
_cell.length_c   1.000
_cell.angle_alpha   90.00
_cell.angle_beta   90.00
_cell.angle_gamma   90.00
#
_symmetry.space_group_name_H-M   'P 1'
#
loop_
_entity.id
_entity.type
_entity.pdbx_description
1 polymer ?
#
loop_
_entity_poly.entity_id
_entity_poly.type
_entity_poly.pdbx_seq_one_letter_code
_entity_poly.pdbx_strand_id
1 'polypeptide(L)'
;MYFPYLRGRQFELIALREFAHERGDNKNVIPIVEPVKKTFNSIKIALNKFKELRLNFALILNPQIGEIGDYEIIFEHLAEILNLIDWIPAFILNRNTADIQYILKLKGLRKIMIILGDSVDTGSGEFLNFVKSDYVEYIVSKENRTLKKSLRNSGKRLIRLDSCFNQQRRNADYLRIPEEKFTEEHLFYNEDGYFGFSDFTTLPDEYIEGATSPYAISIHLTYKKENDEIWIRHFTSESNDDQANIQGKFAEAAEKAVNFLDNQQINTHASNELRRYYHEARYPGLGIIKKISIKHHLEVVNNIL
;
A
#
# COMPACT_ATOMS: atom_id res chain seq x y z
N MET A 1 -13.43 2.15 5.11
CA MET A 1 -12.34 3.00 4.57
C MET A 1 -11.03 2.23 4.62
N TYR A 2 -10.25 2.27 3.55
CA TYR A 2 -9.00 1.56 3.39
C TYR A 2 -7.87 2.54 3.01
N PHE A 3 -6.70 2.36 3.64
CA PHE A 3 -5.54 3.24 3.50
C PHE A 3 -4.30 2.45 3.10
N PRO A 4 -4.18 1.98 1.84
CA PRO A 4 -3.04 1.16 1.44
C PRO A 4 -1.74 1.96 1.59
N TYR A 5 -0.73 1.38 2.23
CA TYR A 5 0.60 1.97 2.38
C TYR A 5 1.50 1.51 1.24
N LEU A 6 1.99 2.46 0.44
CA LEU A 6 2.91 2.19 -0.67
C LEU A 6 4.19 3.01 -0.53
N ARG A 7 5.32 2.41 -0.88
CA ARG A 7 6.68 2.98 -0.83
C ARG A 7 6.98 3.86 -2.06
N GLY A 8 5.96 4.34 -2.77
CA GLY A 8 6.13 5.30 -3.86
C GLY A 8 7.07 4.84 -4.99
N ARG A 9 7.33 3.53 -5.14
CA ARG A 9 8.17 3.00 -6.21
C ARG A 9 7.44 3.09 -7.55
N GLN A 10 8.18 3.10 -8.66
CA GLN A 10 7.61 3.29 -10.00
C GLN A 10 6.39 2.39 -10.28
N PHE A 11 6.49 1.08 -10.07
CA PHE A 11 5.38 0.14 -10.34
C PHE A 11 4.21 0.24 -9.35
N GLU A 12 4.46 0.69 -8.12
CA GLU A 12 3.42 0.98 -7.13
C GLU A 12 2.64 2.24 -7.53
N LEU A 13 3.34 3.29 -7.96
CA LEU A 13 2.73 4.49 -8.50
C LEU A 13 1.97 4.23 -9.81
N ILE A 14 2.47 3.35 -10.68
CA ILE A 14 1.73 2.92 -11.87
C ILE A 14 0.42 2.23 -11.47
N ALA A 15 0.46 1.30 -10.50
CA ALA A 15 -0.73 0.61 -10.01
C ALA A 15 -1.77 1.61 -9.49
N LEU A 16 -1.36 2.59 -8.68
CA LEU A 16 -2.26 3.62 -8.15
C LEU A 16 -2.88 4.48 -9.25
N ARG A 17 -2.13 4.85 -10.29
CA ARG A 17 -2.66 5.65 -11.41
C ARG A 17 -3.71 4.90 -12.22
N GLU A 18 -3.48 3.61 -12.46
CA GLU A 18 -4.44 2.76 -13.18
C GLU A 18 -5.67 2.50 -12.31
N PHE A 19 -5.48 2.13 -11.04
CA PHE A 19 -6.57 2.00 -10.07
C PHE A 19 -7.40 3.29 -9.98
N ALA A 20 -6.76 4.45 -9.95
CA ALA A 20 -7.46 5.74 -9.88
C ALA A 20 -8.49 5.90 -11.01
N HIS A 21 -8.21 5.35 -12.20
CA HIS A 21 -9.09 5.41 -13.36
C HIS A 21 -10.26 4.42 -13.27
N GLU A 22 -10.03 3.29 -12.62
CA GLU A 22 -10.95 2.14 -12.62
C GLU A 22 -11.80 2.04 -11.34
N ARG A 23 -11.45 2.77 -10.28
CA ARG A 23 -12.15 2.72 -8.98
C ARG A 23 -13.62 3.17 -8.99
N GLY A 24 -14.10 3.76 -10.09
CA GLY A 24 -15.42 4.38 -10.20
C GLY A 24 -15.56 5.61 -9.30
N ASP A 25 -16.78 5.84 -8.79
CA ASP A 25 -17.08 6.95 -7.87
C ASP A 25 -16.74 6.64 -6.40
N ASN A 26 -16.23 5.43 -6.11
CA ASN A 26 -15.86 5.02 -4.77
C ASN A 26 -14.68 5.87 -4.24
N LYS A 27 -14.83 6.40 -3.02
CA LYS A 27 -13.82 7.21 -2.33
C LYS A 27 -13.30 6.55 -1.06
N ASN A 28 -13.54 5.24 -0.91
CA ASN A 28 -13.18 4.47 0.28
C ASN A 28 -11.69 4.14 0.36
N VAL A 29 -10.93 4.25 -0.74
CA VAL A 29 -9.49 3.96 -0.80
C VAL A 29 -8.67 5.25 -0.84
N ILE A 30 -7.88 5.50 0.21
CA ILE A 30 -7.00 6.68 0.35
C ILE A 30 -5.56 6.19 0.53
N PRO A 31 -4.75 6.07 -0.55
CA PRO A 31 -3.39 5.57 -0.44
C PRO A 31 -2.51 6.49 0.41
N ILE A 32 -1.64 5.88 1.21
CA ILE A 32 -0.53 6.52 1.92
C ILE A 32 0.72 6.27 1.08
N VAL A 33 1.32 7.33 0.55
CA VAL A 33 2.48 7.25 -0.35
C VAL A 33 3.72 7.75 0.39
N GLU A 34 4.71 6.88 0.55
CA GLU A 34 6.04 7.24 1.01
C GLU A 34 7.00 7.37 -0.18
N PRO A 35 7.49 8.56 -0.53
CA PRO A 35 8.45 8.71 -1.61
C PRO A 35 9.85 8.24 -1.17
N VAL A 36 10.26 7.04 -1.58
CA VAL A 36 11.56 6.44 -1.19
C VAL A 36 12.69 6.61 -2.23
N LYS A 37 12.42 7.23 -3.38
CA LYS A 37 13.37 7.40 -4.48
C LYS A 37 13.60 8.88 -4.81
N LYS A 38 14.86 9.29 -5.02
CA LYS A 38 15.21 10.68 -5.39
C LYS A 38 14.75 11.07 -6.81
N THR A 39 14.21 10.13 -7.58
CA THR A 39 13.65 10.38 -8.91
C THR A 39 12.17 10.76 -8.83
N PHE A 40 11.87 12.06 -8.92
CA PHE A 40 10.50 12.58 -8.74
C PHE A 40 9.59 12.45 -9.97
N ASN A 41 10.08 12.04 -11.13
CA ASN A 41 9.27 12.00 -12.36
C ASN A 41 8.04 11.07 -12.23
N SER A 42 8.23 9.87 -11.69
CA SER A 42 7.13 8.91 -11.53
C SER A 42 6.04 9.43 -10.59
N ILE A 43 6.42 10.03 -9.46
CA ILE A 43 5.46 10.59 -8.50
C ILE A 43 4.79 11.85 -9.05
N LYS A 44 5.50 12.73 -9.77
CA LYS A 44 4.89 13.89 -10.45
C LYS A 44 3.77 13.46 -11.41
N ILE A 45 4.01 12.42 -12.21
CA ILE A 45 2.99 11.88 -13.11
C ILE A 45 1.82 11.30 -12.31
N ALA A 46 2.09 10.59 -11.21
CA ALA A 46 1.06 10.04 -10.35
C ALA A 46 0.18 11.11 -9.71
N LEU A 47 0.77 12.15 -9.12
CA LEU A 47 0.05 13.25 -8.48
C LEU A 47 -0.80 14.03 -9.49
N ASN A 48 -0.30 14.28 -10.70
CA ASN A 48 -1.11 14.88 -11.76
C ASN A 48 -2.33 14.01 -12.10
N LYS A 49 -2.17 12.68 -12.15
CA LYS A 49 -3.29 11.77 -12.40
C LYS A 49 -4.26 11.70 -11.21
N PHE A 50 -3.76 11.77 -9.98
CA PHE A 50 -4.58 11.85 -8.78
C PHE A 50 -5.42 13.13 -8.77
N LYS A 51 -4.83 14.26 -9.19
CA LYS A 51 -5.55 15.53 -9.36
C LYS A 51 -6.68 15.40 -10.37
N GLU A 52 -6.36 14.93 -11.57
CA GLU A 52 -7.30 14.76 -12.69
C GLU A 52 -8.50 13.89 -12.27
N LEU A 53 -8.21 12.78 -11.58
CA LEU A 53 -9.22 11.80 -11.18
C LEU A 53 -9.74 12.01 -9.76
N ARG A 54 -9.39 13.13 -9.11
CA ARG A 54 -9.81 13.48 -7.72
C ARG A 54 -9.58 12.35 -6.71
N LEU A 55 -8.46 11.65 -6.81
CA LEU A 55 -8.04 10.64 -5.83
C LEU A 55 -7.44 11.34 -4.61
N ASN A 56 -8.06 11.17 -3.45
CA ASN A 56 -7.48 11.62 -2.19
C ASN A 56 -6.34 10.69 -1.79
N PHE A 57 -5.25 11.24 -1.28
CA PHE A 57 -4.08 10.48 -0.86
C PHE A 57 -3.38 11.19 0.30
N ALA A 58 -2.62 10.42 1.07
CA ALA A 58 -1.68 10.94 2.03
C ALA A 58 -0.25 10.85 1.47
N LEU A 59 0.57 11.87 1.69
CA LEU A 59 1.97 11.89 1.26
C LEU A 59 2.88 12.05 2.47
N ILE A 60 3.77 11.08 2.66
CA ILE A 60 4.75 11.12 3.76
C ILE A 60 5.86 12.10 3.40
N LEU A 61 6.06 13.07 4.29
CA LEU A 61 7.04 14.14 4.11
C LEU A 61 8.38 13.87 4.78
N ASN A 62 8.46 12.87 5.65
CA ASN A 62 9.70 12.41 6.28
C ASN A 62 9.90 10.89 6.06
N PRO A 63 10.11 10.42 4.82
CA PRO A 63 10.43 9.02 4.55
C PRO A 63 11.55 8.55 5.48
N GLN A 64 11.40 7.36 6.05
CA GLN A 64 12.39 6.81 7.00
C GLN A 64 13.36 5.82 6.33
N ILE A 65 13.14 5.57 5.04
CA ILE A 65 13.82 4.55 4.25
C ILE A 65 14.00 5.04 2.81
N GLY A 66 14.90 4.38 2.09
CA GLY A 66 15.26 4.72 0.73
C GLY A 66 16.18 5.94 0.66
N GLU A 67 16.06 6.69 -0.42
CA GLU A 67 17.03 7.71 -0.80
C GLU A 67 16.64 9.12 -0.34
N ILE A 68 15.37 9.37 -0.02
CA ILE A 68 14.89 10.69 0.42
C ILE A 68 14.99 10.75 1.94
N GLY A 69 15.79 11.69 2.45
CA GLY A 69 15.99 11.86 3.89
C GLY A 69 15.40 13.14 4.48
N ASP A 70 14.93 14.08 3.64
CA ASP A 70 14.51 15.41 4.09
C ASP A 70 13.22 15.88 3.40
N TYR A 71 12.33 16.48 4.18
CA TYR A 71 11.08 17.10 3.72
C TYR A 71 11.33 18.25 2.73
N GLU A 72 12.47 18.96 2.86
CA GLU A 72 12.82 20.07 1.97
C GLU A 72 12.93 19.61 0.52
N ILE A 73 13.54 18.45 0.27
CA ILE A 73 13.69 17.86 -1.07
C ILE A 73 12.31 17.58 -1.68
N ILE A 74 11.36 17.08 -0.88
CA ILE A 74 10.00 16.80 -1.34
C ILE A 74 9.30 18.09 -1.74
N PHE A 75 9.37 19.14 -0.92
CA PHE A 75 8.76 20.43 -1.24
C PHE A 75 9.42 21.10 -2.45
N GLU A 76 10.75 21.08 -2.55
CA GLU A 76 11.48 21.60 -3.71
C GLU A 76 10.96 21.01 -5.02
N HIS A 77 10.68 19.70 -5.03
CA HIS A 77 10.29 19.01 -6.26
C HIS A 77 8.78 18.98 -6.50
N LEU A 78 7.95 19.01 -5.45
CA LEU A 78 6.51 18.73 -5.56
C LEU A 78 5.60 19.89 -5.14
N ALA A 79 6.11 20.97 -4.55
CA ALA A 79 5.28 22.08 -4.04
C ALA A 79 4.30 22.64 -5.08
N GLU A 80 4.73 22.81 -6.33
CA GLU A 80 3.87 23.32 -7.41
C GLU A 80 2.61 22.47 -7.62
N ILE A 81 2.75 21.14 -7.61
CA ILE A 81 1.62 20.22 -7.79
C ILE A 81 0.79 20.15 -6.50
N LEU A 82 1.46 20.09 -5.34
CA LEU A 82 0.82 20.00 -4.02
C LEU A 82 -0.03 21.23 -3.68
N ASN A 83 0.29 22.40 -4.22
CA ASN A 83 -0.52 23.61 -4.08
C ASN A 83 -1.81 23.59 -4.91
N LEU A 84 -1.96 22.63 -5.83
CA LEU A 84 -3.06 22.57 -6.80
C LEU A 84 -3.95 21.33 -6.63
N ILE A 85 -3.75 20.56 -5.57
CA ILE A 85 -4.45 19.30 -5.29
C ILE A 85 -4.76 19.22 -3.80
N ASP A 86 -5.89 18.62 -3.44
CA ASP A 86 -6.15 18.26 -2.04
C ASP A 86 -5.38 16.99 -1.69
N TRP A 87 -4.66 17.02 -0.57
CA TRP A 87 -3.87 15.90 -0.06
C TRP A 87 -3.76 15.96 1.46
N ILE A 88 -3.38 14.84 2.06
CA ILE A 88 -3.16 14.73 3.51
C ILE A 88 -1.64 14.72 3.77
N PRO A 89 -1.07 15.76 4.40
CA PRO A 89 0.31 15.72 4.82
C PRO A 89 0.51 14.62 5.85
N ALA A 90 1.50 13.76 5.65
CA ALA A 90 1.73 12.62 6.52
C ALA A 90 3.16 12.62 7.07
N PHE A 91 3.31 12.11 8.29
CA PHE A 91 4.61 11.97 8.93
C PHE A 91 4.73 10.64 9.67
N ILE A 92 5.90 10.00 9.58
CA ILE A 92 6.26 8.85 10.40
C ILE A 92 6.84 9.40 11.72
N LEU A 93 6.26 8.99 12.84
CA LEU A 93 6.72 9.35 14.18
C LEU A 93 7.43 8.14 14.80
N ASN A 94 8.71 8.31 15.17
CA ASN A 94 9.50 7.24 15.80
C ASN A 94 9.79 7.52 17.28
N ARG A 95 10.26 8.73 17.63
CA ARG A 95 10.69 9.07 19.00
C ARG A 95 10.20 10.43 19.48
N ASN A 96 10.50 11.49 18.75
CA ASN A 96 10.23 12.87 19.16
C ASN A 96 9.21 13.53 18.22
N THR A 97 8.34 14.35 18.78
CA THR A 97 7.35 15.13 18.04
C THR A 97 7.88 16.50 17.58
N ALA A 98 8.99 16.99 18.14
CA ALA A 98 9.50 18.34 17.94
C ALA A 98 9.80 18.69 16.47
N ASP A 99 10.48 17.81 15.74
CA ASP A 99 10.85 18.06 14.33
C ASP A 99 9.60 18.17 13.46
N ILE A 100 8.63 17.28 13.68
CA ILE A 100 7.34 17.33 12.99
C ILE A 100 6.64 18.64 13.35
N GLN A 101 6.51 18.97 14.63
CA GLN A 101 5.88 20.22 15.08
C GLN A 101 6.54 21.47 14.48
N TYR A 102 7.86 21.46 14.32
CA TYR A 102 8.60 22.53 13.66
C TYR A 102 8.19 22.65 12.18
N ILE A 103 8.20 21.55 11.43
CA ILE A 103 7.81 21.52 10.01
C ILE A 103 6.35 21.98 9.83
N LEU A 104 5.44 21.54 10.70
CA LEU A 104 4.03 21.95 10.65
C LEU A 104 3.86 23.47 10.76
N LYS A 105 4.58 24.09 11.69
CA LYS A 105 4.55 25.55 11.88
C LYS A 105 5.22 26.26 10.70
N LEU A 106 6.37 25.78 10.26
CA LEU A 106 7.15 26.38 9.16
C LEU A 106 6.39 26.36 7.83
N LYS A 107 5.68 25.26 7.54
CA LYS A 107 4.96 25.05 6.27
C LYS A 107 3.45 25.33 6.37
N GLY A 108 2.94 25.70 7.54
CA GLY A 108 1.52 25.98 7.75
C GLY A 108 0.60 24.77 7.58
N LEU A 109 1.12 23.55 7.80
CA LEU A 109 0.39 22.31 7.59
C LEU A 109 -0.61 22.05 8.74
N ARG A 110 -1.79 21.53 8.40
CA ARG A 110 -2.85 21.14 9.34
C ARG A 110 -3.52 19.86 8.84
N LYS A 111 -4.37 19.25 9.66
CA LYS A 111 -5.15 18.05 9.29
C LYS A 111 -4.26 16.89 8.82
N ILE A 112 -3.15 16.70 9.52
CA ILE A 112 -2.12 15.75 9.12
C ILE A 112 -2.47 14.32 9.51
N MET A 113 -1.76 13.39 8.89
CA MET A 113 -1.68 12.00 9.26
C MET A 113 -0.37 11.71 9.99
N ILE A 114 -0.46 11.01 11.12
CA ILE A 114 0.71 10.49 11.84
C ILE A 114 0.72 8.98 11.74
N ILE A 115 1.81 8.41 11.20
CA ILE A 115 2.07 6.98 11.19
C ILE A 115 3.01 6.66 12.34
N LEU A 116 2.61 5.77 13.26
CA LEU A 116 3.42 5.41 14.42
C LEU A 116 4.43 4.32 14.07
N GLY A 117 5.70 4.61 14.31
CA GLY A 117 6.77 3.61 14.34
C GLY A 117 6.74 2.78 15.62
N ASP A 118 7.43 1.64 15.60
CA ASP A 118 7.37 0.64 16.67
C ASP A 118 7.95 1.13 18.02
N SER A 119 8.80 2.17 18.01
CA SER A 119 9.48 2.69 19.20
C SER A 119 8.74 3.82 19.93
N VAL A 120 7.53 4.19 19.50
CA VAL A 120 6.81 5.35 20.07
C VAL A 120 6.21 5.01 21.43
N ASP A 121 6.54 5.78 22.46
CA ASP A 121 5.83 5.75 23.74
C ASP A 121 4.48 6.46 23.64
N THR A 122 3.46 5.69 23.25
CA THR A 122 2.08 6.16 23.13
C THR A 122 1.40 6.53 24.46
N GLY A 123 2.03 6.24 25.60
CA GLY A 123 1.55 6.63 26.93
C GLY A 123 2.10 7.98 27.39
N SER A 124 3.14 8.51 26.74
CA SER A 124 3.79 9.75 27.16
C SER A 124 2.86 10.97 26.98
N GLY A 125 2.95 11.91 27.94
CA GLY A 125 2.17 13.15 27.90
C GLY A 125 2.49 14.03 26.69
N GLU A 126 3.75 14.08 26.27
CA GLU A 126 4.18 14.81 25.08
C GLU A 126 3.49 14.27 23.81
N PHE A 127 3.56 12.96 23.61
CA PHE A 127 2.89 12.29 22.50
C PHE A 127 1.39 12.56 22.49
N LEU A 128 0.72 12.33 23.62
CA LEU A 128 -0.73 12.49 23.74
C LEU A 128 -1.18 13.93 23.49
N ASN A 129 -0.42 14.92 23.98
CA ASN A 129 -0.69 16.33 23.71
C ASN A 129 -0.56 16.65 22.22
N PHE A 130 0.47 16.11 21.56
CA PHE A 130 0.68 16.32 20.13
C PHE A 130 -0.41 15.68 19.28
N VAL A 131 -0.70 14.39 19.47
CA VAL A 131 -1.70 13.68 18.64
C VAL A 131 -3.14 14.13 18.87
N LYS A 132 -3.44 14.72 20.04
CA LYS A 132 -4.74 15.33 20.33
C LYS A 132 -4.86 16.77 19.84
N SER A 133 -3.75 17.43 19.48
CA SER A 133 -3.77 18.81 18.97
C SER A 133 -4.59 18.97 17.69
N ASP A 134 -4.96 20.20 17.35
CA ASP A 134 -5.73 20.50 16.14
C ASP A 134 -4.97 20.27 14.83
N TYR A 135 -3.65 20.03 14.90
CA TYR A 135 -2.84 19.69 13.73
C TYR A 135 -3.14 18.30 13.21
N VAL A 136 -3.38 17.33 14.10
CA VAL A 136 -3.50 15.90 13.76
C VAL A 136 -4.96 15.54 13.54
N GLU A 137 -5.27 14.91 12.40
CA GLU A 137 -6.62 14.39 12.09
C GLU A 137 -6.63 12.87 11.98
N TYR A 138 -5.58 12.29 11.40
CA TYR A 138 -5.44 10.86 11.17
C TYR A 138 -4.27 10.29 11.95
N ILE A 139 -4.44 9.10 12.50
CA ILE A 139 -3.40 8.36 13.23
C ILE A 139 -3.42 6.94 12.70
N VAL A 140 -2.28 6.45 12.20
CA VAL A 140 -2.11 5.10 11.67
C VAL A 140 -1.19 4.34 12.60
N SER A 141 -1.62 3.19 13.10
CA SER A 141 -0.83 2.36 14.00
C SER A 141 -1.16 0.88 13.87
N LYS A 142 -0.21 0.02 14.22
CA LYS A 142 -0.51 -1.37 14.61
C LYS A 142 -1.48 -1.38 15.80
N GLU A 143 -2.06 -2.54 16.12
CA GLU A 143 -2.94 -2.71 17.29
C GLU A 143 -2.26 -2.16 18.55
N ASN A 144 -2.85 -1.10 19.12
CA ASN A 144 -2.34 -0.43 20.30
C ASN A 144 -3.50 -0.01 21.21
N ARG A 145 -3.79 -0.85 22.20
CA ARG A 145 -4.89 -0.65 23.16
C ARG A 145 -4.72 0.61 23.99
N THR A 146 -3.49 0.97 24.38
CA THR A 146 -3.20 2.19 25.16
C THR A 146 -3.56 3.43 24.37
N LEU A 147 -3.12 3.50 23.11
CA LEU A 147 -3.45 4.58 22.18
C LEU A 147 -4.95 4.67 21.95
N LYS A 148 -5.59 3.54 21.59
CA LYS A 148 -7.03 3.45 21.33
C LYS A 148 -7.85 3.94 22.51
N LYS A 149 -7.51 3.52 23.74
CA LYS A 149 -8.16 4.01 24.96
C LYS A 149 -7.95 5.52 25.14
N SER A 150 -6.74 6.01 24.89
CA SER A 150 -6.38 7.42 25.09
C SER A 150 -7.04 8.36 24.07
N LEU A 151 -7.32 7.86 22.86
CA LEU A 151 -7.98 8.59 21.77
C LEU A 151 -9.50 8.50 21.80
N ARG A 152 -10.10 7.74 22.73
CA ARG A 152 -11.55 7.66 22.85
C ARG A 152 -12.16 9.06 23.00
N ASN A 153 -13.17 9.37 22.19
CA ASN A 153 -13.86 10.68 22.14
C ASN A 153 -12.97 11.88 21.77
N SER A 154 -11.75 11.67 21.26
CA SER A 154 -10.86 12.76 20.81
C SER A 154 -11.24 13.34 19.45
N GLY A 155 -12.17 12.69 18.73
CA GLY A 155 -12.51 13.04 17.34
C GLY A 155 -11.44 12.67 16.31
N LYS A 156 -10.32 12.06 16.73
CA LYS A 156 -9.24 11.63 15.83
C LYS A 156 -9.61 10.34 15.09
N ARG A 157 -9.16 10.23 13.84
CA ARG A 157 -9.40 9.07 12.97
C ARG A 157 -8.25 8.07 13.14
N LEU A 158 -8.46 7.08 13.99
CA LEU A 158 -7.50 5.99 14.19
C LEU A 158 -7.67 4.92 13.10
N ILE A 159 -6.58 4.56 12.43
CA ILE A 159 -6.52 3.59 11.33
C ILE A 159 -5.60 2.45 11.76
N ARG A 160 -6.07 1.21 11.66
CA ARG A 160 -5.26 0.03 11.97
C ARG A 160 -4.35 -0.33 10.80
N LEU A 161 -3.06 -0.51 11.05
CA LEU A 161 -2.06 -0.93 10.07
C LEU A 161 -1.52 -2.31 10.41
N ASP A 162 -1.76 -3.28 9.53
CA ASP A 162 -1.29 -4.65 9.69
C ASP A 162 -0.35 -5.04 8.53
N SER A 163 0.64 -5.91 8.83
CA SER A 163 1.46 -6.54 7.79
C SER A 163 0.82 -7.88 7.40
N CYS A 164 -0.10 -7.82 6.43
CA CYS A 164 -0.92 -8.97 6.02
C CYS A 164 -0.19 -9.95 5.10
N PHE A 165 0.81 -9.49 4.34
CA PHE A 165 1.49 -10.32 3.36
C PHE A 165 2.64 -11.13 4.00
N ASN A 166 2.51 -12.46 3.98
CA ASN A 166 3.48 -13.38 4.56
C ASN A 166 4.65 -13.66 3.58
N GLN A 167 5.66 -12.78 3.59
CA GLN A 167 6.80 -12.89 2.70
C GLN A 167 7.64 -14.15 2.97
N GLN A 168 7.84 -14.97 1.93
CA GLN A 168 8.77 -16.09 1.97
C GLN A 168 10.19 -15.71 1.56
N ARG A 169 11.18 -16.45 2.06
CA ARG A 169 12.60 -16.26 1.73
C ARG A 169 12.88 -16.45 0.24
N ARG A 170 12.21 -17.42 -0.39
CA ARG A 170 12.29 -17.66 -1.85
C ARG A 170 10.90 -17.80 -2.42
N ASN A 171 10.71 -17.32 -3.65
CA ASN A 171 9.44 -17.47 -4.36
C ASN A 171 8.98 -18.94 -4.47
N ALA A 172 9.90 -19.88 -4.64
CA ALA A 172 9.59 -21.31 -4.71
C ALA A 172 8.96 -21.87 -3.42
N ASP A 173 9.20 -21.24 -2.27
CA ASP A 173 8.67 -21.72 -0.99
C ASP A 173 7.14 -21.54 -0.91
N TYR A 174 6.55 -20.63 -1.70
CA TYR A 174 5.09 -20.49 -1.84
C TYR A 174 4.42 -21.72 -2.49
N LEU A 175 5.14 -22.63 -3.16
CA LEU A 175 4.56 -23.89 -3.65
C LEU A 175 3.96 -24.74 -2.53
N ARG A 176 4.44 -24.57 -1.29
CA ARG A 176 3.93 -25.26 -0.09
C ARG A 176 2.79 -24.52 0.59
N ILE A 177 2.54 -23.27 0.21
CA ILE A 177 1.55 -22.37 0.80
C ILE A 177 0.77 -21.72 -0.37
N PRO A 178 -0.02 -22.51 -1.13
CA PRO A 178 -0.68 -22.01 -2.33
C PRO A 178 -1.76 -20.97 -1.99
N GLU A 179 -2.30 -21.00 -0.77
CA GLU A 179 -3.38 -20.14 -0.31
C GLU A 179 -3.29 -19.91 1.21
N GLU A 180 -3.51 -18.68 1.65
CA GLU A 180 -3.59 -18.31 3.07
C GLU A 180 -4.55 -17.14 3.31
N LYS A 181 -4.99 -16.95 4.57
CA LYS A 181 -5.80 -15.79 4.96
C LYS A 181 -4.97 -14.52 4.80
N PHE A 182 -5.55 -13.49 4.20
CA PHE A 182 -4.88 -12.20 4.04
C PHE A 182 -5.38 -11.19 5.07
N THR A 183 -6.69 -10.92 5.12
CA THR A 183 -7.27 -10.03 6.13
C THR A 183 -8.77 -10.25 6.29
N GLU A 184 -9.29 -9.83 7.44
CA GLU A 184 -10.72 -9.69 7.74
C GLU A 184 -11.07 -8.28 8.22
N GLU A 185 -10.12 -7.34 8.18
CA GLU A 185 -10.29 -6.03 8.81
C GLU A 185 -11.41 -5.22 8.17
N HIS A 186 -11.73 -5.42 6.89
CA HIS A 186 -12.87 -4.78 6.24
C HIS A 186 -14.21 -5.12 6.88
N LEU A 187 -14.32 -6.25 7.59
CA LEU A 187 -15.51 -6.66 8.35
C LEU A 187 -15.56 -6.01 9.72
N PHE A 188 -14.42 -5.90 10.42
CA PHE A 188 -14.40 -5.61 11.86
C PHE A 188 -13.89 -4.22 12.24
N TYR A 189 -13.18 -3.49 11.36
CA TYR A 189 -12.52 -2.24 11.75
C TYR A 189 -13.48 -1.24 12.43
N ASN A 190 -14.71 -1.12 11.93
CA ASN A 190 -15.69 -0.17 12.45
C ASN A 190 -16.27 -0.62 13.80
N GLU A 191 -16.55 -1.91 13.98
CA GLU A 191 -17.01 -2.49 15.25
C GLU A 191 -15.93 -2.38 16.33
N ASP A 192 -14.68 -2.53 15.92
CA ASP A 192 -13.52 -2.29 16.76
C ASP A 192 -13.27 -0.79 17.02
N GLY A 193 -14.04 0.13 16.46
CA GLY A 193 -13.90 1.57 16.71
C GLY A 193 -12.68 2.20 16.02
N TYR A 194 -12.18 1.58 14.95
CA TYR A 194 -11.26 2.20 14.00
C TYR A 194 -12.05 2.98 12.93
N PHE A 195 -11.43 4.01 12.38
CA PHE A 195 -11.95 4.77 11.23
C PHE A 195 -11.73 4.03 9.91
N GLY A 196 -10.71 3.20 9.84
CA GLY A 196 -10.36 2.39 8.67
C GLY A 196 -9.23 1.42 8.99
N PHE A 197 -8.84 0.66 7.98
CA PHE A 197 -7.71 -0.27 8.03
C PHE A 197 -6.71 0.03 6.92
N SER A 198 -5.51 -0.52 7.07
CA SER A 198 -4.33 -0.24 6.26
C SER A 198 -3.46 -1.48 6.26
N ASP A 199 -2.80 -1.71 5.13
CA ASP A 199 -1.79 -2.75 4.94
C ASP A 199 -0.81 -2.29 3.86
N PHE A 200 0.15 -3.14 3.52
CA PHE A 200 1.13 -2.89 2.46
C PHE A 200 0.72 -3.51 1.11
N THR A 201 -0.58 -3.76 0.91
CA THR A 201 -1.16 -4.53 -0.21
C THR A 201 -0.54 -5.94 -0.28
N THR A 202 -0.32 -6.50 -1.46
CA THR A 202 0.38 -7.79 -1.63
C THR A 202 1.90 -7.66 -1.53
N LEU A 203 2.42 -6.70 -0.75
CA LEU A 203 3.84 -6.43 -0.56
C LEU A 203 4.22 -6.58 0.91
N PRO A 204 5.49 -6.93 1.21
CA PRO A 204 5.98 -6.88 2.58
C PRO A 204 6.05 -5.44 3.10
N ASP A 205 5.99 -5.29 4.41
CA ASP A 205 6.28 -4.03 5.10
C ASP A 205 7.77 -3.67 5.02
N GLU A 206 8.66 -4.66 4.96
CA GLU A 206 10.10 -4.47 4.82
C GLU A 206 10.50 -3.80 3.50
N TYR A 207 11.40 -2.81 3.58
CA TYR A 207 11.99 -2.18 2.42
C TYR A 207 13.30 -2.85 2.02
N ILE A 208 13.27 -3.59 0.91
CA ILE A 208 14.45 -4.24 0.34
C ILE A 208 14.86 -3.51 -0.94
N GLU A 209 16.09 -3.00 -0.97
CA GLU A 209 16.68 -2.34 -2.12
C GLU A 209 17.48 -3.32 -2.98
N GLY A 210 17.18 -3.35 -4.28
CA GLY A 210 17.71 -4.36 -5.19
C GLY A 210 17.01 -5.71 -5.00
N ALA A 211 16.62 -6.33 -6.11
CA ALA A 211 16.18 -7.72 -6.13
C ALA A 211 16.95 -8.43 -7.24
N THR A 212 17.53 -9.57 -6.92
CA THR A 212 18.15 -10.44 -7.92
C THR A 212 17.07 -11.14 -8.74
N SER A 213 17.43 -11.60 -9.94
CA SER A 213 16.53 -12.44 -10.73
C SER A 213 16.11 -13.67 -9.91
N PRO A 214 14.81 -13.87 -9.67
CA PRO A 214 14.36 -14.98 -8.83
C PRO A 214 14.47 -16.29 -9.61
N TYR A 215 14.66 -17.40 -8.88
CA TYR A 215 14.63 -18.75 -9.46
C TYR A 215 13.21 -19.18 -9.85
N ALA A 216 12.21 -18.62 -9.18
CA ALA A 216 10.79 -18.87 -9.42
C ALA A 216 10.03 -17.55 -9.60
N ILE A 217 8.98 -17.56 -10.43
CA ILE A 217 8.01 -16.46 -10.50
C ILE A 217 6.82 -16.81 -9.62
N SER A 218 6.39 -15.87 -8.78
CA SER A 218 5.14 -15.96 -8.04
C SER A 218 4.25 -14.77 -8.41
N ILE A 219 2.98 -15.06 -8.68
CA ILE A 219 1.92 -14.06 -8.87
C ILE A 219 0.99 -14.16 -7.66
N HIS A 220 0.74 -13.03 -6.99
CA HIS A 220 -0.01 -12.99 -5.75
C HIS A 220 -1.34 -12.28 -5.98
N LEU A 221 -2.46 -12.98 -5.86
CA LEU A 221 -3.78 -12.41 -6.10
C LEU A 221 -4.65 -12.61 -4.86
N THR A 222 -5.21 -11.52 -4.36
CA THR A 222 -6.21 -11.56 -3.30
C THR A 222 -7.61 -11.78 -3.86
N TYR A 223 -8.47 -12.45 -3.12
CA TYR A 223 -9.87 -12.63 -3.50
C TYR A 223 -10.76 -12.71 -2.25
N LYS A 224 -12.05 -12.44 -2.43
CA LYS A 224 -13.06 -12.61 -1.38
C LYS A 224 -13.47 -14.08 -1.33
N LYS A 225 -13.33 -14.71 -0.16
CA LYS A 225 -13.74 -16.10 0.06
C LYS A 225 -15.22 -16.18 0.48
N GLU A 226 -15.77 -17.39 0.55
CA GLU A 226 -17.18 -17.64 0.90
C GLU A 226 -17.59 -17.07 2.27
N ASN A 227 -16.65 -16.97 3.22
CA ASN A 227 -16.88 -16.40 4.54
C ASN A 227 -16.70 -14.87 4.59
N ASP A 228 -16.73 -14.21 3.42
CA ASP A 228 -16.52 -12.77 3.22
C ASP A 228 -15.12 -12.23 3.60
N GLU A 229 -14.21 -13.05 4.11
CA GLU A 229 -12.82 -12.66 4.36
C GLU A 229 -12.03 -12.49 3.05
N ILE A 230 -10.95 -11.70 3.10
CA ILE A 230 -10.01 -11.59 1.99
C ILE A 230 -8.89 -12.60 2.21
N TRP A 231 -8.69 -13.45 1.22
CA TRP A 231 -7.64 -14.46 1.16
C TRP A 231 -6.68 -14.14 0.03
N ILE A 232 -5.46 -14.69 0.09
CA ILE A 232 -4.45 -14.55 -0.95
C ILE A 232 -4.05 -15.92 -1.48
N ARG A 233 -3.93 -16.02 -2.81
CA ARG A 233 -3.35 -17.17 -3.50
C ARG A 233 -2.01 -16.82 -4.12
N HIS A 234 -1.09 -17.77 -4.05
CA HIS A 234 0.27 -17.67 -4.57
C HIS A 234 0.42 -18.63 -5.75
N PHE A 235 0.50 -18.08 -6.95
CA PHE A 235 0.67 -18.84 -8.18
C PHE A 235 2.15 -18.87 -8.54
N THR A 236 2.83 -19.97 -8.20
CA THR A 236 4.27 -20.11 -8.37
C THR A 236 4.62 -21.06 -9.51
N SER A 237 5.63 -20.70 -10.30
CA SER A 237 6.24 -21.57 -11.33
C SER A 237 6.79 -22.86 -10.70
N GLU A 238 6.95 -23.92 -11.50
CA GLU A 238 7.44 -25.23 -11.03
C GLU A 238 8.88 -25.48 -11.47
N SER A 239 9.31 -24.97 -12.63
CA SER A 239 10.64 -25.19 -13.21
C SER A 239 11.76 -24.35 -12.55
N ASN A 240 11.95 -24.47 -11.24
CA ASN A 240 12.72 -23.52 -10.42
C ASN A 240 14.19 -23.90 -10.12
N ASP A 241 14.79 -24.81 -10.90
CA ASP A 241 16.15 -25.32 -10.63
C ASP A 241 17.25 -24.26 -10.86
N ASP A 242 17.01 -23.30 -11.76
CA ASP A 242 17.94 -22.22 -12.09
C ASP A 242 17.23 -20.86 -12.29
N GLN A 243 17.88 -19.88 -12.91
CA GLN A 243 17.28 -18.57 -13.28
C GLN A 243 16.93 -18.46 -14.76
N ALA A 244 17.15 -19.51 -15.55
CA ALA A 244 16.89 -19.50 -16.99
C ALA A 244 15.37 -19.51 -17.28
N ASN A 245 15.03 -19.26 -18.55
CA ASN A 245 13.67 -19.36 -19.08
C ASN A 245 12.59 -18.63 -18.24
N ILE A 246 12.85 -17.35 -17.93
CA ILE A 246 11.91 -16.54 -17.15
C ILE A 246 10.53 -16.41 -17.81
N GLN A 247 10.47 -16.47 -19.15
CA GLN A 247 9.23 -16.49 -19.92
C GLN A 247 8.41 -17.75 -19.65
N GLY A 248 9.04 -18.94 -19.66
CA GLY A 248 8.37 -20.20 -19.34
C GLY A 248 7.85 -20.23 -17.91
N LYS A 249 8.65 -19.75 -16.95
CA LYS A 249 8.23 -19.64 -15.54
C LYS A 249 7.03 -18.71 -15.36
N PHE A 250 7.01 -17.60 -16.09
CA PHE A 250 5.85 -16.73 -16.11
C PHE A 250 4.63 -17.45 -16.68
N ALA A 251 4.76 -18.16 -17.79
CA ALA A 251 3.66 -18.90 -18.40
C ALA A 251 3.05 -19.93 -17.44
N GLU A 252 3.88 -20.71 -16.74
CA GLU A 252 3.44 -21.68 -15.72
C GLU A 252 2.66 -21.00 -14.57
N ALA A 253 3.19 -19.90 -14.03
CA ALA A 253 2.53 -19.16 -12.95
C ALA A 253 1.23 -18.48 -13.42
N ALA A 254 1.26 -17.88 -14.61
CA ALA A 254 0.14 -17.16 -15.19
C ALA A 254 -1.00 -18.11 -15.60
N GLU A 255 -0.71 -19.29 -16.12
CA GLU A 255 -1.71 -20.32 -16.41
C GLU A 255 -2.50 -20.67 -15.16
N LYS A 256 -1.80 -20.98 -14.05
CA LYS A 256 -2.45 -21.30 -12.77
C LYS A 256 -3.32 -20.15 -12.27
N ALA A 257 -2.82 -18.91 -12.39
CA ALA A 257 -3.55 -17.72 -11.98
C ALA A 257 -4.81 -17.48 -12.82
N VAL A 258 -4.70 -17.55 -14.16
CA VAL A 258 -5.81 -17.36 -15.10
C VAL A 258 -6.88 -18.43 -14.89
N ASN A 259 -6.49 -19.71 -14.80
CA ASN A 259 -7.43 -20.80 -14.52
C ASN A 259 -8.20 -20.58 -13.20
N PHE A 260 -7.52 -20.10 -12.15
CA PHE A 260 -8.19 -19.75 -10.91
C PHE A 260 -9.17 -18.59 -11.08
N LEU A 261 -8.73 -17.50 -11.70
CA LEU A 261 -9.55 -16.30 -11.93
C LEU A 261 -10.81 -16.64 -12.74
N ASP A 262 -10.69 -17.49 -13.76
CA ASP A 262 -11.82 -17.92 -14.60
C ASP A 262 -12.79 -18.80 -13.82
N ASN A 263 -12.27 -19.77 -13.05
CA ASN A 263 -13.10 -20.65 -12.22
C ASN A 263 -13.85 -19.88 -11.12
N GLN A 264 -13.24 -18.85 -10.55
CA GLN A 264 -13.86 -17.99 -9.53
C GLN A 264 -14.66 -16.82 -10.15
N GLN A 265 -14.70 -16.70 -11.48
CA GLN A 265 -15.35 -15.60 -12.21
C GLN A 265 -14.87 -14.21 -11.76
N ILE A 266 -13.60 -14.09 -11.40
CA ILE A 266 -12.98 -12.83 -10.97
C ILE A 266 -12.55 -12.03 -12.20
N ASN A 267 -13.15 -10.85 -12.35
CA ASN A 267 -13.02 -9.99 -13.54
C ASN A 267 -12.69 -8.54 -13.18
N THR A 268 -11.57 -8.33 -12.48
CA THR A 268 -11.01 -6.97 -12.29
C THR A 268 -10.21 -6.55 -13.52
N HIS A 269 -9.96 -5.25 -13.71
CA HIS A 269 -9.14 -4.79 -14.84
C HIS A 269 -7.72 -5.32 -14.77
N ALA A 270 -7.12 -5.43 -13.57
CA ALA A 270 -5.82 -6.05 -13.39
C ALA A 270 -5.82 -7.55 -13.78
N SER A 271 -6.88 -8.29 -13.42
CA SER A 271 -7.01 -9.70 -13.78
C SER A 271 -7.10 -9.90 -15.30
N ASN A 272 -7.80 -9.01 -16.00
CA ASN A 272 -7.90 -9.04 -17.46
C ASN A 272 -6.59 -8.65 -18.14
N GLU A 273 -5.81 -7.75 -17.54
CA GLU A 273 -4.46 -7.46 -17.99
C GLU A 273 -3.52 -8.68 -17.87
N LEU A 274 -3.62 -9.43 -16.78
CA LEU A 274 -2.86 -10.69 -16.62
C LEU A 274 -3.25 -11.72 -17.69
N ARG A 275 -4.57 -11.91 -17.91
CA ARG A 275 -5.09 -12.78 -18.98
C ARG A 275 -4.51 -12.41 -20.34
N ARG A 276 -4.46 -11.12 -20.68
CA ARG A 276 -3.87 -10.65 -21.94
C ARG A 276 -2.41 -11.07 -22.09
N TYR A 277 -1.58 -10.85 -21.07
CA TYR A 277 -0.17 -11.26 -21.12
C TYR A 277 0.00 -12.77 -21.26
N TYR A 278 -0.85 -13.56 -20.59
CA TYR A 278 -0.86 -15.01 -20.72
C TYR A 278 -1.24 -15.46 -22.15
N HIS A 279 -2.35 -14.98 -22.69
CA HIS A 279 -2.83 -15.37 -24.02
C HIS A 279 -1.94 -14.87 -25.17
N GLU A 280 -1.28 -13.72 -25.00
CA GLU A 280 -0.27 -13.22 -25.96
C GLU A 280 1.08 -13.95 -25.84
N ALA A 281 1.22 -14.93 -24.92
CA ALA A 281 2.47 -15.61 -24.60
C ALA A 281 3.63 -14.65 -24.33
N ARG A 282 3.33 -13.51 -23.69
CA ARG A 282 4.27 -12.40 -23.49
C ARG A 282 4.59 -12.21 -22.02
N TYR A 283 5.86 -12.36 -21.66
CA TYR A 283 6.35 -12.00 -20.35
C TYR A 283 6.44 -10.46 -20.19
N PRO A 284 5.74 -9.85 -19.21
CA PRO A 284 5.71 -8.40 -19.07
C PRO A 284 6.83 -7.82 -18.19
N GLY A 285 7.62 -8.68 -17.54
CA GLY A 285 8.60 -8.28 -16.53
C GLY A 285 8.04 -8.27 -15.10
N LEU A 286 8.90 -8.53 -14.12
CA LEU A 286 8.53 -8.62 -12.69
C LEU A 286 7.84 -7.35 -12.17
N GLY A 287 8.26 -6.18 -12.64
CA GLY A 287 7.66 -4.92 -12.24
C GLY A 287 6.18 -4.82 -12.62
N ILE A 288 5.82 -5.31 -13.80
CA ILE A 288 4.42 -5.34 -14.27
C ILE A 288 3.61 -6.38 -13.50
N ILE A 289 4.18 -7.55 -13.20
CA ILE A 289 3.53 -8.57 -12.35
C ILE A 289 3.21 -7.99 -10.96
N LYS A 290 4.18 -7.30 -10.34
CA LYS A 290 3.98 -6.60 -9.07
C LYS A 290 2.88 -5.54 -9.18
N LYS A 291 2.92 -4.72 -10.25
CA LYS A 291 1.90 -3.70 -10.53
C LYS A 291 0.50 -4.32 -10.63
N ILE A 292 0.34 -5.40 -11.37
CA ILE A 292 -0.93 -6.13 -11.54
C ILE A 292 -1.42 -6.64 -10.18
N SER A 293 -0.54 -7.24 -9.36
CA SER A 293 -0.91 -7.79 -8.04
C SER A 293 -1.43 -6.69 -7.10
N ILE A 294 -0.74 -5.56 -7.03
CA ILE A 294 -1.16 -4.40 -6.22
C ILE A 294 -2.50 -3.86 -6.74
N LYS A 295 -2.60 -3.61 -8.04
CA LYS A 295 -3.80 -3.05 -8.67
C LYS A 295 -5.01 -3.96 -8.44
N HIS A 296 -4.84 -5.27 -8.64
CA HIS A 296 -5.87 -6.26 -8.40
C HIS A 296 -6.36 -6.23 -6.95
N HIS A 297 -5.44 -6.16 -5.99
CA HIS A 297 -5.78 -6.05 -4.58
C HIS A 297 -6.60 -4.78 -4.28
N LEU A 298 -6.17 -3.62 -4.81
CA LEU A 298 -6.92 -2.37 -4.67
C LEU A 298 -8.34 -2.46 -5.24
N GLU A 299 -8.50 -3.09 -6.41
CA GLU A 299 -9.81 -3.31 -7.03
C GLU A 299 -10.69 -4.25 -6.19
N VAL A 300 -10.13 -5.33 -5.66
CA VAL A 300 -10.85 -6.27 -4.79
C VAL A 300 -11.34 -5.55 -3.54
N VAL A 301 -10.47 -4.82 -2.84
CA VAL A 301 -10.87 -4.07 -1.63
C VAL A 301 -11.89 -2.97 -1.96
N ASN A 302 -11.70 -2.25 -3.07
CA ASN A 302 -12.63 -1.21 -3.52
C ASN A 302 -14.02 -1.75 -3.88
N ASN A 303 -14.12 -2.99 -4.36
CA ASN A 303 -15.40 -3.63 -4.67
C ASN A 303 -16.10 -4.19 -3.43
N ILE A 304 -15.34 -4.46 -2.36
CA ILE A 304 -15.89 -4.96 -1.09
C ILE A 304 -16.42 -3.82 -0.22
N LEU A 305 -15.79 -2.64 -0.26
CA LEU A 305 -16.11 -1.46 0.56
C LEU A 305 -17.16 -0.54 -0.05
#